data_AF-A0A2C6DKR1-F1
#
_entry.id   AF-A0A2C6DKR1-F1
#
_cell.length_a   1.000
_cell.length_b   1.000
_cell.length_c   1.000
_cell.angle_alpha   90.00
_cell.angle_beta   90.00
_cell.angle_gamma   90.00
#
_symmetry.space_group_name_H-M   'P 1'
#
loop_
_entity.id
_entity.type
_entity.pdbx_description
1 polymer ?
#
loop_
_entity_poly.entity_id
_entity_poly.type
_entity_poly.pdbx_seq_one_letter_code
_entity_poly.pdbx_strand_id
1 'polypeptide(L)'
;MGRTAQEIAAVKNTTARLPKPGSTSIPSSGAGAEFTVDSAQLGKKLGKHVEDFGGSASNAADRQMVLDKINDIGKNAEKIIPGTFSGQGVNGLRGDVFFRIKGNDVVVTKPDGTFVTILKDGVTNNTSVKNALKGNP
;
A
#
# COMPACT_ATOMS: atom_id res chain seq x y z
N MET A 1 14.80 -44.64 4.28
CA MET A 1 13.35 -44.94 4.28
C MET A 1 12.77 -44.30 5.52
N GLY A 2 12.00 -43.23 5.53
CA GLY A 2 11.42 -42.32 4.56
C GLY A 2 10.48 -41.47 5.41
N ARG A 3 10.93 -40.31 5.91
CA ARG A 3 10.08 -39.41 6.70
C ARG A 3 9.20 -38.66 5.71
N THR A 4 7.94 -39.04 5.70
CA THR A 4 6.92 -38.64 4.73
C THR A 4 6.43 -37.22 4.98
N ALA A 5 6.48 -36.43 3.91
CA ALA A 5 5.61 -35.30 3.54
C ALA A 5 5.07 -34.44 4.68
N GLN A 6 5.90 -33.53 5.17
CA GLN A 6 5.46 -32.29 5.80
C GLN A 6 5.71 -31.14 4.83
N GLU A 7 5.18 -31.28 3.62
CA GLU A 7 5.11 -30.23 2.61
C GLU A 7 3.86 -30.54 1.76
N ILE A 8 3.29 -29.49 1.15
CA ILE A 8 2.15 -29.46 0.22
C ILE A 8 0.75 -29.82 0.76
N ALA A 9 -0.06 -28.79 1.08
CA ALA A 9 -1.15 -28.37 0.19
C ALA A 9 -2.02 -27.23 0.76
N ALA A 10 -2.09 -26.15 -0.02
CA ALA A 10 -3.31 -25.38 -0.31
C ALA A 10 -4.06 -24.67 0.84
N VAL A 11 -3.65 -23.43 1.16
CA VAL A 11 -4.60 -22.42 1.61
C VAL A 11 -5.10 -21.64 0.39
N LYS A 12 -6.03 -22.27 -0.36
CA LYS A 12 -6.90 -21.55 -1.29
C LYS A 12 -8.16 -21.17 -0.53
N ASN A 13 -8.55 -19.90 -0.69
CA ASN A 13 -9.87 -19.33 -0.40
C ASN A 13 -10.11 -18.77 1.01
N THR A 14 -9.48 -17.62 1.29
CA THR A 14 -10.13 -16.59 2.11
C THR A 14 -10.41 -15.39 1.21
N THR A 15 -11.65 -15.30 0.74
CA THR A 15 -12.27 -14.04 0.33
C THR A 15 -12.13 -13.09 1.52
N ALA A 16 -11.04 -12.32 1.55
CA ALA A 16 -10.71 -11.41 2.63
C ALA A 16 -11.72 -10.26 2.62
N ARG A 17 -12.88 -10.50 3.25
CA ARG A 17 -13.80 -9.45 3.65
C ARG A 17 -13.03 -8.56 4.62
N LEU A 18 -12.84 -7.31 4.21
CA LEU A 18 -12.15 -6.28 4.97
C LEU A 18 -12.69 -6.25 6.42
N PRO A 19 -11.83 -6.28 7.45
CA PRO A 19 -12.28 -6.06 8.82
C PRO A 19 -12.87 -4.65 8.95
N LYS A 20 -13.84 -4.49 9.86
CA LYS A 20 -14.55 -3.21 10.08
C LYS A 20 -13.56 -2.06 10.37
N PRO A 21 -13.88 -0.82 9.95
CA PRO A 21 -13.07 0.36 10.28
C PRO A 21 -12.89 0.46 11.80
N GLY A 22 -11.64 0.63 12.26
CA GLY A 22 -11.29 0.73 13.68
C GLY A 22 -10.64 -0.52 14.29
N SER A 23 -10.61 -1.66 13.60
CA SER A 23 -9.81 -2.81 14.04
C SER A 23 -8.35 -2.65 13.62
N THR A 24 -7.53 -2.02 14.47
CA THR A 24 -6.06 -2.09 14.38
C THR A 24 -5.61 -3.52 14.68
N SER A 25 -5.71 -4.38 13.67
CA SER A 25 -4.98 -5.65 13.67
C SER A 25 -3.54 -5.29 13.37
N ILE A 26 -2.74 -5.09 14.42
CA ILE A 26 -1.29 -5.05 14.31
C ILE A 26 -0.89 -6.41 13.76
N PRO A 27 -0.30 -6.51 12.56
CA PRO A 27 0.14 -7.78 12.10
C PRO A 27 1.62 -7.92 12.43
N SER A 28 1.95 -8.92 13.24
CA SER A 28 3.33 -9.42 13.36
C SER A 28 3.88 -9.95 12.02
N SER A 29 3.08 -9.95 10.95
CA SER A 29 3.43 -10.05 9.53
C SER A 29 2.19 -9.63 8.71
N GLY A 30 2.22 -8.42 8.13
CA GLY A 30 1.19 -7.71 7.34
C GLY A 30 -0.21 -8.33 7.12
N ALA A 31 -1.23 -7.83 7.80
CA ALA A 31 -2.65 -8.03 7.49
C ALA A 31 -3.04 -7.18 6.26
N GLY A 32 -2.57 -7.62 5.10
CA GLY A 32 -2.87 -7.07 3.78
C GLY A 32 -2.22 -7.96 2.72
N ALA A 33 -2.85 -8.10 1.56
CA ALA A 33 -2.30 -8.89 0.45
C ALA A 33 -0.87 -8.43 0.07
N GLU A 34 -0.02 -9.35 -0.39
CA GLU A 34 1.39 -9.06 -0.68
C GLU A 34 1.56 -7.81 -1.56
N PHE A 35 2.51 -6.94 -1.19
CA PHE A 35 2.76 -5.74 -1.98
C PHE A 35 3.28 -6.11 -3.36
N THR A 36 2.46 -5.82 -4.37
CA THR A 36 2.80 -6.03 -5.75
C THR A 36 2.82 -4.71 -6.46
N VAL A 37 3.88 -4.49 -7.23
CA VAL A 37 4.03 -3.28 -8.03
C VAL A 37 4.44 -3.64 -9.43
N ASP A 38 3.64 -3.16 -10.38
CA ASP A 38 3.95 -3.25 -11.79
C ASP A 38 4.94 -2.14 -12.16
N SER A 39 6.10 -2.52 -12.72
CA SER A 39 7.18 -1.60 -13.04
C SER A 39 6.78 -0.56 -14.10
N ALA A 40 5.86 -0.91 -15.02
CA ALA A 40 5.34 0.03 -16.02
C ALA A 40 4.38 1.05 -15.40
N GLN A 41 3.50 0.62 -14.48
CA GLN A 41 2.68 1.55 -13.70
C GLN A 41 3.52 2.46 -12.81
N LEU A 42 4.53 1.89 -12.15
CA LEU A 42 5.43 2.65 -11.29
C LEU A 42 6.17 3.70 -12.11
N GLY A 43 6.76 3.37 -13.26
CA GLY A 43 7.46 4.35 -14.12
C GLY A 43 6.61 5.57 -14.48
N LYS A 44 5.33 5.36 -14.85
CA LYS A 44 4.40 6.46 -15.21
C LYS A 44 4.02 7.35 -14.02
N LYS A 45 3.88 6.77 -12.81
CA LYS A 45 3.52 7.52 -11.59
C LYS A 45 4.72 8.15 -10.90
N LEU A 46 5.86 7.47 -10.92
CA LEU A 46 7.13 7.91 -10.36
C LEU A 46 7.54 9.26 -10.97
N GLY A 47 7.42 9.41 -12.28
CA GLY A 47 7.71 10.68 -12.95
C GLY A 47 6.90 11.87 -12.40
N LYS A 48 5.67 11.67 -11.92
CA LYS A 48 4.86 12.76 -11.33
C LYS A 48 5.11 12.96 -9.84
N HIS A 49 5.49 11.89 -9.14
CA HIS A 49 5.64 11.91 -7.68
C HIS A 49 7.06 12.16 -7.23
N VAL A 50 8.07 12.01 -8.09
CA VAL A 50 9.46 12.35 -7.74
C VAL A 50 9.60 13.82 -7.33
N GLU A 51 8.85 14.71 -7.96
CA GLU A 51 8.80 16.13 -7.62
C GLU A 51 8.19 16.39 -6.24
N ASP A 52 7.21 15.58 -5.81
CA ASP A 52 6.60 15.65 -4.47
C ASP A 52 7.65 15.39 -3.38
N PHE A 53 8.58 14.47 -3.66
CA PHE A 53 9.73 14.15 -2.80
C PHE A 53 10.94 15.07 -2.96
N GLY A 54 10.82 16.15 -3.75
CA GLY A 54 11.90 17.14 -3.95
C GLY A 54 12.99 16.70 -4.93
N GLY A 55 12.78 15.59 -5.65
CA GLY A 55 13.68 15.11 -6.70
C GLY A 55 13.26 15.55 -8.09
N SER A 56 14.10 15.27 -9.10
CA SER A 56 13.76 15.54 -10.50
C SER A 56 13.33 14.28 -11.24
N ALA A 57 12.18 14.34 -11.89
CA ALA A 57 11.70 13.26 -12.74
C ALA A 57 12.65 12.97 -13.91
N SER A 58 13.59 13.85 -14.27
CA SER A 58 14.61 13.60 -15.30
C SER A 58 15.88 12.92 -14.76
N ASN A 59 15.99 12.75 -13.45
CA ASN A 59 17.14 12.14 -12.79
C ASN A 59 16.84 10.69 -12.38
N ALA A 60 17.67 9.77 -12.87
CA ALA A 60 17.53 8.34 -12.56
C ALA A 60 17.73 8.03 -11.07
N ALA A 61 18.60 8.75 -10.37
CA ALA A 61 18.84 8.55 -8.95
C ALA A 61 17.63 8.97 -8.10
N ASP A 62 17.01 10.11 -8.41
CA ASP A 62 15.81 10.59 -7.72
C ASP A 62 14.63 9.63 -7.93
N ARG A 63 14.46 9.15 -9.18
CA ARG A 63 13.51 8.08 -9.50
C ARG A 63 13.77 6.84 -8.66
N GLN A 64 15.02 6.39 -8.58
CA GLN A 64 15.38 5.20 -7.82
C GLN A 64 15.13 5.37 -6.31
N MET A 65 15.40 6.56 -5.76
CA MET A 65 15.15 6.86 -4.35
C MET A 65 13.66 6.77 -3.99
N VAL A 66 12.77 7.32 -4.82
CA VAL A 66 11.32 7.20 -4.60
C VAL A 66 10.83 5.77 -4.84
N LEU A 67 11.40 5.05 -5.80
CA LEU A 67 11.09 3.64 -6.03
C LEU A 67 11.47 2.77 -4.82
N ASP A 68 12.66 3.00 -4.25
CA ASP A 68 13.13 2.30 -3.07
C ASP A 68 12.21 2.58 -1.88
N LYS A 69 11.85 3.86 -1.66
CA LYS A 69 10.90 4.25 -0.63
C LYS A 69 9.52 3.62 -0.82
N ILE A 70 8.98 3.56 -2.04
CA ILE A 70 7.73 2.86 -2.33
C ILE A 70 7.81 1.38 -1.94
N ASN A 71 8.91 0.70 -2.31
CA ASN A 71 9.10 -0.71 -2.00
C ASN A 71 9.27 -0.95 -0.50
N ASP A 72 10.04 -0.10 0.16
CA ASP A 72 10.28 -0.18 1.59
C ASP A 72 9.00 0.05 2.39
N ILE A 73 8.21 1.10 2.08
CA ILE A 73 6.92 1.33 2.73
C ILE A 73 5.93 0.22 2.37
N GLY A 74 5.92 -0.22 1.11
CA GLY A 74 5.00 -1.27 0.65
C GLY A 74 5.21 -2.61 1.34
N LYS A 75 6.48 -3.00 1.55
CA LYS A 75 6.86 -4.30 2.14
C LYS A 75 7.05 -4.25 3.66
N ASN A 76 7.61 -3.16 4.16
CA ASN A 76 8.00 -2.98 5.57
C ASN A 76 7.19 -1.85 6.24
N ALA A 77 5.90 -1.73 5.91
CA ALA A 77 5.00 -0.77 6.54
C ALA A 77 4.98 -0.98 8.06
N GLU A 78 5.09 0.11 8.83
CA GLU A 78 4.90 0.05 10.29
C GLU A 78 3.43 -0.14 10.64
N LYS A 79 2.54 0.44 9.83
CA LYS A 79 1.09 0.35 10.04
C LYS A 79 0.35 0.18 8.72
N ILE A 80 -0.65 -0.70 8.73
CA ILE A 80 -1.57 -0.87 7.60
C ILE A 80 -2.97 -0.60 8.12
N ILE A 81 -3.67 0.34 7.51
CA ILE A 81 -5.06 0.67 7.87
C ILE A 81 -5.96 0.59 6.64
N PRO A 82 -7.17 0.01 6.76
CA PRO A 82 -8.17 0.07 5.70
C PRO A 82 -8.76 1.49 5.60
N GLY A 83 -9.14 1.92 4.40
CA GLY A 83 -9.93 3.13 4.21
C GLY A 83 -10.37 3.29 2.77
N THR A 84 -10.87 4.48 2.41
CA THR A 84 -11.32 4.76 1.04
C THR A 84 -10.47 5.82 0.36
N PHE A 85 -10.19 5.64 -0.94
CA PHE A 85 -9.43 6.60 -1.74
C PHE A 85 -10.14 6.92 -3.05
N SER A 86 -10.12 8.19 -3.44
CA SER A 86 -10.75 8.67 -4.68
C SER A 86 -10.13 8.01 -5.92
N GLY A 87 -10.96 7.68 -6.90
CA GLY A 87 -10.51 7.05 -8.15
C GLY A 87 -10.33 5.53 -8.08
N GLN A 88 -10.64 4.90 -6.95
CA GLN A 88 -10.49 3.45 -6.74
C GLN A 88 -11.81 2.69 -6.76
N GLY A 89 -12.94 3.40 -6.71
CA GLY A 89 -14.29 2.83 -6.74
C GLY A 89 -14.87 2.76 -8.16
N VAL A 90 -16.05 2.16 -8.26
CA VAL A 90 -16.82 2.08 -9.52
C VAL A 90 -16.99 3.48 -10.11
N ASN A 91 -16.81 3.61 -11.43
CA ASN A 91 -16.89 4.89 -12.15
C ASN A 91 -15.99 6.01 -11.61
N GLY A 92 -14.85 5.68 -10.98
CA GLY A 92 -13.90 6.67 -10.45
C GLY A 92 -14.29 7.26 -9.10
N LEU A 93 -15.32 6.71 -8.44
CA LEU A 93 -15.71 7.09 -7.08
C LEU A 93 -14.63 6.67 -6.05
N ARG A 94 -14.88 6.93 -4.77
CA ARG A 94 -14.03 6.39 -3.70
C ARG A 94 -14.20 4.88 -3.64
N GLY A 95 -13.09 4.16 -3.50
CA GLY A 95 -13.08 2.71 -3.33
C GLY A 95 -12.14 2.29 -2.21
N ASP A 96 -12.32 1.05 -1.76
CA ASP A 96 -11.52 0.47 -0.69
C ASP A 96 -10.04 0.38 -1.06
N VAL A 97 -9.20 0.75 -0.11
CA VAL A 97 -7.75 0.68 -0.18
C VAL A 97 -7.16 0.32 1.18
N PHE A 98 -5.88 -0.04 1.16
CA PHE A 98 -5.04 -0.04 2.33
C PHE A 98 -4.05 1.12 2.26
N PHE A 99 -3.93 1.85 3.37
CA PHE A 99 -2.88 2.82 3.60
C PHE A 99 -1.76 2.14 4.38
N ARG A 100 -0.63 1.92 3.71
CA ARG A 100 0.61 1.41 4.28
C ARG A 100 1.47 2.59 4.71
N ILE A 101 1.66 2.76 6.01
CA ILE A 101 2.26 3.94 6.62
C ILE A 101 3.62 3.55 7.19
N LYS A 102 4.63 4.38 6.91
CA LYS A 102 5.96 4.33 7.53
C LYS A 102 6.43 5.75 7.80
N GLY A 103 6.64 6.08 9.07
CA GLY A 103 6.77 7.47 9.51
C GLY A 103 5.57 8.30 9.06
N ASN A 104 5.83 9.35 8.27
CA ASN A 104 4.81 10.24 7.74
C ASN A 104 4.34 9.88 6.32
N ASP A 105 5.10 9.05 5.60
CA ASP A 105 4.84 8.70 4.21
C ASP A 105 3.88 7.52 4.11
N VAL A 106 3.07 7.51 3.04
CA VAL A 106 1.99 6.53 2.88
C VAL A 106 1.97 5.96 1.48
N VAL A 107 2.05 4.64 1.36
CA VAL A 107 1.75 3.92 0.13
C VAL A 107 0.29 3.46 0.16
N VAL A 108 -0.46 3.84 -0.86
CA VAL A 108 -1.84 3.40 -1.07
C VAL A 108 -1.82 2.15 -1.95
N THR A 109 -2.48 1.09 -1.49
CA THR A 109 -2.67 -0.12 -2.29
C THR A 109 -4.12 -0.52 -2.38
N LYS A 110 -4.47 -1.23 -3.44
CA LYS A 110 -5.74 -1.93 -3.51
C LYS A 110 -5.80 -3.05 -2.46
N PRO A 111 -7.01 -3.59 -2.17
CA PRO A 111 -7.16 -4.72 -1.26
C PRO A 111 -6.38 -5.98 -1.68
N ASP A 112 -6.12 -6.12 -2.98
CA ASP A 112 -5.30 -7.20 -3.57
C ASP A 112 -3.78 -6.95 -3.46
N GLY A 113 -3.34 -5.85 -2.84
CA GLY A 113 -1.93 -5.53 -2.63
C GLY A 113 -1.28 -4.74 -3.76
N THR A 114 -2.01 -4.47 -4.86
CA THR A 114 -1.52 -3.70 -6.00
C THR A 114 -1.24 -2.25 -5.63
N PHE A 115 -0.06 -1.75 -5.99
CA PHE A 115 0.32 -0.35 -5.84
C PHE A 115 -0.66 0.59 -6.56
N VAL A 116 -1.16 1.59 -5.83
CA VAL A 116 -1.96 2.68 -6.39
C VAL A 116 -1.12 3.93 -6.48
N THR A 117 -0.60 4.42 -5.36
CA THR A 117 0.16 5.68 -5.33
C THR A 117 0.96 5.77 -4.04
N ILE A 118 1.91 6.71 -3.98
CA ILE A 118 2.60 7.11 -2.76
C ILE A 118 2.20 8.55 -2.44
N LEU A 119 2.11 8.87 -1.16
CA LEU A 119 1.77 10.18 -0.62
C LEU A 119 2.91 10.59 0.31
N LYS A 120 3.64 11.65 -0.04
CA LYS A 120 4.59 12.24 0.90
C LYS A 120 3.82 12.92 2.03
N ASP A 121 4.27 12.71 3.25
CA ASP A 121 3.61 13.26 4.43
C ASP A 121 2.09 12.96 4.45
N GLY A 122 1.69 11.80 3.90
CA GLY A 122 0.30 11.43 3.71
C GLY A 122 -0.48 11.39 5.02
N VAL A 123 0.17 11.08 6.13
CA VAL A 123 -0.43 11.07 7.48
C VAL A 123 -0.93 12.46 7.89
N THR A 124 -0.21 13.53 7.53
CA THR A 124 -0.52 14.90 7.96
C THR A 124 -1.28 15.69 6.89
N ASN A 125 -0.97 15.44 5.62
CA ASN A 125 -1.46 16.23 4.48
C ASN A 125 -2.66 15.60 3.75
N ASN A 126 -2.93 14.30 3.90
CA ASN A 126 -4.03 13.65 3.17
C ASN A 126 -5.26 13.42 4.04
N THR A 127 -6.39 14.03 3.66
CA THR A 127 -7.67 13.87 4.36
C THR A 127 -8.13 12.41 4.44
N SER A 128 -7.91 11.60 3.39
CA SER A 128 -8.33 10.19 3.36
C SER A 128 -7.58 9.35 4.40
N VAL A 129 -6.26 9.57 4.51
CA VAL A 129 -5.43 8.88 5.51
C VAL A 129 -5.82 9.32 6.91
N LYS A 130 -6.02 10.63 7.13
CA LYS A 130 -6.47 11.16 8.43
C LYS A 130 -7.81 10.60 8.85
N ASN A 131 -8.74 10.47 7.91
CA ASN A 131 -10.05 9.89 8.12
C ASN A 131 -9.97 8.40 8.48
N ALA A 132 -9.15 7.63 7.73
CA ALA A 132 -8.89 6.23 8.03
C ALA A 132 -8.22 6.02 9.40
N LEU A 133 -7.28 6.89 9.78
CA LEU A 133 -6.63 6.87 11.10
C LEU A 133 -7.60 7.14 12.25
N LYS A 134 -8.64 7.96 12.01
CA LYS A 134 -9.71 8.25 12.96
C LYS A 134 -10.80 7.17 13.01
N GLY A 135 -10.72 6.15 12.16
CA GLY A 135 -11.76 5.12 12.04
C GLY A 135 -13.02 5.57 11.30
N ASN A 136 -12.97 6.71 10.59
CA ASN A 136 -14.09 7.28 9.82
C ASN A 136 -13.71 7.36 8.31
N PRO A 137 -13.56 6.21 7.62
CA PRO A 137 -13.01 6.14 6.26
C PRO A 137 -13.88 6.73 5.15
#